data_AF-A0A8H5JSB0-F1
#
_entry.id   AF-A0A8H5JSB0-F1
#
_cell.length_a   1.000
_cell.length_b   1.000
_cell.length_c   1.000
_cell.angle_alpha   90.00
_cell.angle_beta   90.00
_cell.angle_gamma   90.00
#
_symmetry.space_group_name_H-M   'P 1'
#
loop_
_entity.id
_entity.type
_entity.pdbx_description
1 polymer ?
#
loop_
_entity_poly.entity_id
_entity_poly.type
_entity_poly.pdbx_seq_one_letter_code
_entity_poly.pdbx_strand_id
1 'polypeptide(L)'
;MNWRKRLIEREGREIIIVAVWLKDLSGVYDAYNIAQRLVARQDPNSNSRLRRNLDNCRGELLVQGGIDYTEYRILACFQGDSPEIERRPISPPLKVPERSLVVSIPRGTLPTYGNSNLSVTQQLEYEMLSLTGVRNDAKLCVLILAMCDWKMEMKEENKKMTIKATEYYGNYLSKFVFRNCYYHFDLYC
;
A
#
# COMPACT_ATOMS: atom_id res chain seq x y z
N MET A 1 5.12 3.72 11.02
CA MET A 1 5.32 4.68 9.92
C MET A 1 6.07 5.93 10.42
N ASN A 2 7.33 5.78 10.86
CA ASN A 2 8.13 6.89 11.42
C ASN A 2 9.06 7.57 10.40
N TRP A 3 9.24 6.99 9.20
CA TRP A 3 10.19 7.50 8.22
C TRP A 3 9.76 8.83 7.61
N ARG A 4 8.47 8.99 7.30
CA ARG A 4 7.92 10.22 6.70
C ARG A 4 8.08 11.43 7.63
N LYS A 5 7.72 11.26 8.90
CA LYS A 5 7.91 12.28 9.94
C LYS A 5 9.39 12.67 10.05
N ARG A 6 10.30 11.68 10.03
CA ARG A 6 11.76 11.93 10.03
C ARG A 6 12.27 12.66 8.79
N LEU A 7 11.69 12.43 7.61
CA LEU A 7 12.05 13.18 6.40
C LEU A 7 11.65 14.65 6.53
N ILE A 8 10.42 14.91 6.98
CA ILE A 8 9.91 16.27 7.20
C ILE A 8 10.73 17.00 8.27
N GLU A 9 11.03 16.35 9.39
CA GLU A 9 11.88 16.88 10.47
C GLU A 9 13.30 17.23 10.00
N ARG A 10 13.76 16.64 8.88
CA ARG A 10 15.04 16.94 8.23
C ARG A 10 14.89 17.90 7.05
N GLU A 11 13.83 18.71 7.05
CA GLU A 11 13.50 19.68 6.00
C GLU A 11 13.22 19.05 4.64
N GLY A 12 12.86 17.76 4.59
CA GLY A 12 12.38 17.12 3.37
C GLY A 12 11.08 17.78 2.89
N ARG A 13 11.07 18.19 1.62
CA ARG A 13 9.93 18.80 0.93
C ARG A 13 9.60 17.99 -0.31
N GLU A 14 8.40 18.19 -0.85
CA GLU A 14 7.91 17.51 -2.07
C GLU A 14 7.90 15.99 -1.92
N ILE A 15 7.55 15.52 -0.72
CA ILE A 15 7.44 14.09 -0.44
C ILE A 15 6.22 13.55 -1.17
N ILE A 16 6.43 12.57 -2.04
CA ILE A 16 5.35 11.85 -2.73
C ILE A 16 5.31 10.41 -2.21
N ILE A 17 4.12 9.97 -1.81
CA ILE A 17 3.85 8.57 -1.47
C ILE A 17 3.19 7.92 -2.69
N VAL A 18 3.76 6.83 -3.17
CA VAL A 18 3.29 6.14 -4.38
C VAL A 18 2.81 4.75 -4.01
N ALA A 19 1.59 4.40 -4.42
CA ALA A 19 1.07 3.04 -4.35
C ALA A 19 1.37 2.31 -5.66
N VAL A 20 2.02 1.15 -5.58
CA VAL A 20 2.48 0.38 -6.74
C VAL A 20 1.94 -1.04 -6.73
N TRP A 21 1.50 -1.53 -7.88
CA TRP A 21 1.10 -2.91 -8.11
C TRP A 21 2.28 -3.82 -8.46
N LEU A 22 2.76 -4.60 -7.49
CA LEU A 22 3.94 -5.44 -7.64
C LEU A 22 3.65 -6.89 -8.07
N LYS A 23 2.38 -7.32 -8.10
CA LYS A 23 2.05 -8.69 -8.55
C LYS A 23 2.55 -8.88 -9.99
N ASP A 24 3.20 -10.00 -10.24
CA ASP A 24 3.78 -10.36 -11.55
C ASP A 24 4.88 -9.41 -12.03
N LEU A 25 5.40 -8.52 -11.17
CA LEU A 25 6.61 -7.76 -11.46
C LEU A 25 7.83 -8.63 -11.14
N SER A 26 8.64 -8.91 -12.16
CA SER A 26 9.92 -9.60 -11.98
C SER A 26 10.91 -8.69 -11.24
N GLY A 27 11.91 -9.28 -10.57
CA GLY A 27 12.95 -8.49 -9.90
C GLY A 27 12.50 -7.77 -8.63
N VAL A 28 11.36 -8.14 -8.04
CA VAL A 28 10.94 -7.66 -6.71
C VAL A 28 11.46 -8.63 -5.65
N TYR A 29 12.24 -8.10 -4.71
CA TYR A 29 12.86 -8.88 -3.66
C TYR A 29 12.58 -8.28 -2.28
N ASP A 30 12.46 -9.16 -1.28
CA ASP A 30 12.44 -8.76 0.12
C ASP A 30 13.82 -8.23 0.53
N ALA A 31 13.88 -6.95 0.88
CA ALA A 31 15.14 -6.28 1.19
C ALA A 31 15.78 -6.83 2.47
N TYR A 32 14.98 -7.23 3.45
CA TYR A 32 15.46 -7.82 4.69
C TYR A 32 16.13 -9.18 4.44
N ASN A 33 15.53 -10.03 3.62
CA ASN A 33 16.09 -11.33 3.25
C ASN A 33 17.43 -11.18 2.51
N ILE A 34 17.54 -10.21 1.59
CA ILE A 34 18.81 -9.91 0.93
C ILE A 34 19.84 -9.41 1.95
N ALA A 35 19.49 -8.41 2.75
CA ALA A 35 20.39 -7.82 3.75
C ALA A 35 20.88 -8.87 4.75
N GLN A 36 20.01 -9.77 5.21
CA GLN A 36 20.35 -10.86 6.12
C GLN A 36 21.39 -11.80 5.49
N ARG A 37 21.19 -12.20 4.23
CA ARG A 37 22.15 -13.05 3.50
C ARG A 37 23.50 -12.37 3.31
N LEU A 38 23.51 -11.06 3.06
CA LEU A 38 24.74 -10.28 2.94
C LEU A 38 25.48 -10.18 4.28
N VAL A 39 24.76 -9.97 5.38
CA VAL A 39 25.34 -9.95 6.74
C VAL A 39 25.93 -11.32 7.11
N ALA A 40 25.25 -12.42 6.77
CA ALA A 40 25.72 -13.77 7.06
C ALA A 40 27.04 -14.13 6.35
N ARG A 41 27.38 -13.45 5.25
CA ARG A 41 28.64 -13.63 4.50
C ARG A 41 29.79 -12.78 5.04
N GLN A 42 29.53 -11.86 5.97
CA GLN A 42 30.56 -11.03 6.57
C GLN A 42 31.20 -11.74 7.76
N ASP A 43 32.43 -11.33 8.09
CA ASP A 43 33.11 -11.76 9.32
C ASP A 43 32.19 -11.52 10.54
N PRO A 44 31.95 -12.52 11.41
CA PRO A 44 31.20 -12.34 12.64
C PRO A 44 31.71 -11.21 13.56
N ASN A 45 32.96 -10.78 13.43
CA ASN A 45 33.53 -9.65 14.16
C ASN A 45 33.40 -8.31 13.42
N SER A 46 32.82 -8.30 12.21
CA SER A 46 32.54 -7.09 11.44
C SER A 46 31.45 -6.25 12.11
N ASN A 47 31.79 -5.01 12.46
CA ASN A 47 30.86 -4.00 12.96
C ASN A 47 30.22 -3.19 11.82
N SER A 48 29.77 -3.88 10.77
CA SER A 48 29.20 -3.21 9.60
C SER A 48 27.92 -2.47 9.94
N ARG A 49 27.70 -1.32 9.29
CA ARG A 49 26.46 -0.54 9.44
C ARG A 49 25.23 -1.36 9.05
N LEU A 50 25.35 -2.23 8.06
CA LEU A 50 24.26 -3.09 7.61
C LEU A 50 23.80 -4.04 8.72
N ARG A 51 24.73 -4.63 9.46
CA ARG A 51 24.41 -5.52 10.58
C ARG A 51 23.70 -4.79 11.73
N ARG A 52 24.17 -3.59 12.08
CA ARG A 52 23.54 -2.74 13.11
C ARG A 52 22.15 -2.25 12.73
N ASN A 53 21.86 -2.17 11.43
CA ASN A 53 20.65 -1.58 10.89
C ASN A 53 19.78 -2.60 10.14
N LEU A 54 19.98 -3.90 10.35
CA LEU A 54 19.28 -4.96 9.59
C LEU A 54 17.76 -4.83 9.74
N ASP A 55 17.29 -4.48 10.92
CA ASP A 55 15.86 -4.29 11.19
C ASP A 55 15.25 -3.12 10.42
N ASN A 56 16.05 -2.16 9.93
CA ASN A 56 15.54 -1.08 9.08
C ASN A 56 15.01 -1.60 7.74
N CYS A 57 15.53 -2.73 7.24
CA CYS A 57 15.09 -3.33 5.97
C CYS A 57 13.77 -4.11 6.10
N ARG A 58 13.20 -4.27 7.31
CA ARG A 58 11.96 -5.03 7.49
C ARG A 58 10.79 -4.31 6.81
N GLY A 59 10.09 -5.05 5.95
CA GLY A 59 8.97 -4.51 5.18
C GLY A 59 9.39 -3.61 4.03
N GLU A 60 10.68 -3.47 3.75
CA GLU A 60 11.19 -2.81 2.55
C GLU A 60 11.31 -3.82 1.40
N LEU A 61 11.05 -3.34 0.18
CA LEU A 61 11.18 -4.11 -1.04
C LEU A 61 12.24 -3.48 -1.93
N LEU A 62 13.10 -4.33 -2.51
CA LEU A 62 14.02 -3.94 -3.55
C LEU A 62 13.39 -4.27 -4.91
N VAL A 63 13.27 -3.27 -5.78
CA VAL A 63 12.80 -3.45 -7.15
C VAL A 63 13.98 -3.26 -8.10
N GLN A 64 14.49 -4.37 -8.64
CA GLN A 64 15.58 -4.36 -9.62
C GLN A 64 15.04 -4.02 -11.01
N GLY A 65 15.69 -3.08 -11.71
CA GLY A 65 15.25 -2.62 -13.04
C GLY A 65 14.19 -1.51 -13.00
N GLY A 66 13.65 -1.19 -11.81
CA GLY A 66 12.66 -0.13 -11.63
C GLY A 66 11.24 -0.57 -11.99
N ILE A 67 10.35 0.41 -12.12
CA ILE A 67 8.95 0.22 -12.53
C ILE A 67 8.80 0.92 -13.88
N ASP A 68 8.54 0.15 -14.94
CA ASP A 68 8.30 0.73 -16.26
C ASP A 68 6.97 1.48 -16.29
N TYR A 69 6.98 2.69 -16.85
CA TYR A 69 5.79 3.53 -16.97
C TYR A 69 4.76 2.92 -17.92
N THR A 70 5.18 2.09 -18.88
CA THR A 70 4.26 1.44 -19.84
C THR A 70 3.47 0.29 -19.22
N GLU A 71 3.86 -0.20 -18.03
CA GLU A 71 3.18 -1.30 -17.35
C GLU A 71 2.00 -0.83 -16.47
N TYR A 72 1.75 0.50 -16.40
CA TYR A 72 0.63 1.10 -15.67
C TYR A 72 0.47 0.56 -14.24
N ARG A 73 1.60 0.39 -13.53
CA ARG A 73 1.65 -0.21 -12.19
C ARG A 73 1.45 0.79 -11.06
N ILE A 74 1.59 2.08 -11.33
CA ILE A 74 1.37 3.12 -10.33
C ILE A 74 -0.14 3.31 -10.18
N LEU A 75 -0.67 2.93 -9.02
CA LEU A 75 -2.11 2.94 -8.75
C LEU A 75 -2.60 4.25 -8.17
N ALA A 76 -1.77 4.93 -7.39
CA ALA A 76 -2.09 6.24 -6.82
C ALA A 76 -0.83 6.97 -6.38
N CYS A 77 -0.85 8.30 -6.50
CA CYS A 77 0.15 9.19 -5.95
C CYS A 77 -0.48 10.11 -4.90
N PHE A 78 0.22 10.33 -3.78
CA PHE A 78 -0.28 11.13 -2.66
C PHE A 78 0.78 12.13 -2.21
N GLN A 79 0.38 13.38 -1.95
CA GLN A 79 1.28 14.35 -1.33
C GLN A 79 1.51 14.00 0.14
N GLY A 80 2.77 13.87 0.55
CA GLY A 80 3.19 13.39 1.87
C GLY A 80 3.77 14.45 2.81
N ASP A 81 3.77 15.71 2.40
CA ASP A 81 4.46 16.83 3.09
C ASP A 81 3.86 17.17 4.46
N SER A 82 2.58 16.91 4.68
CA SER A 82 1.92 17.23 5.95
C SER A 82 2.21 16.18 7.01
N PRO A 83 2.81 16.52 8.17
CA PRO A 83 3.03 15.56 9.25
C PRO A 83 1.71 15.06 9.89
N GLU A 84 0.63 15.83 9.75
CA GLU A 84 -0.69 15.50 10.29
C GLU A 84 -1.35 14.33 9.55
N ILE A 85 -2.02 13.46 10.32
CA ILE A 85 -2.81 12.35 9.79
C ILE A 85 -4.29 12.67 9.98
N GLU A 86 -5.08 12.53 8.93
CA GLU A 86 -6.53 12.58 8.99
C GLU A 86 -7.13 11.19 8.84
N ARG A 87 -8.26 10.98 9.53
CA ARG A 87 -9.05 9.75 9.41
C ARG A 87 -10.24 10.03 8.50
N ARG A 88 -10.34 9.28 7.40
CA ARG A 88 -11.40 9.48 6.40
C ARG A 88 -12.17 8.19 6.18
N PRO A 89 -13.51 8.27 6.01
CA PRO A 89 -14.30 7.11 5.64
C PRO A 89 -13.95 6.68 4.21
N ILE A 90 -13.88 5.37 3.99
CA ILE A 90 -13.57 4.78 2.69
C ILE A 90 -14.31 3.45 2.55
N SER A 91 -14.80 3.14 1.36
CA SER A 91 -15.58 1.90 1.13
C SER A 91 -14.97 1.13 -0.04
N PRO A 92 -14.64 -0.16 0.11
CA PRO A 92 -14.28 -1.01 -1.02
C PRO A 92 -15.41 -1.04 -2.07
N PRO A 93 -15.09 -1.14 -3.38
CA PRO A 93 -16.10 -1.24 -4.43
C PRO A 93 -16.81 -2.59 -4.32
N LEU A 94 -17.95 -2.61 -3.63
CA LEU A 94 -18.81 -3.78 -3.47
C LEU A 94 -20.23 -3.46 -3.93
N LYS A 95 -20.89 -4.46 -4.53
CA LYS A 95 -22.34 -4.43 -4.81
C LYS A 95 -23.21 -4.61 -3.56
N VAL A 96 -22.59 -4.81 -2.38
CA VAL A 96 -23.31 -4.95 -1.11
C VAL A 96 -23.17 -3.65 -0.33
N PRO A 97 -24.27 -3.02 0.13
CA PRO A 97 -24.20 -1.76 0.82
C PRO A 97 -23.56 -1.91 2.21
N GLU A 98 -23.05 -0.78 2.73
CA GLU A 98 -22.78 -0.53 4.16
C GLU A 98 -21.51 -1.07 4.81
N ARG A 99 -20.34 -1.00 4.15
CA ARG A 99 -19.08 -1.05 4.92
C ARG A 99 -18.15 0.11 4.63
N SER A 100 -18.39 1.20 5.37
CA SER A 100 -17.44 2.29 5.54
C SER A 100 -16.31 1.82 6.46
N LEU A 101 -15.13 1.65 5.90
CA LEU A 101 -13.86 1.51 6.61
C LEU A 101 -13.32 2.90 6.94
N VAL A 102 -12.27 2.94 7.76
CA VAL A 102 -11.56 4.18 8.08
C VAL A 102 -10.11 4.04 7.65
N VAL A 103 -9.65 4.97 6.83
CA VAL A 103 -8.25 5.07 6.43
C VAL A 103 -7.56 6.23 7.14
N SER A 104 -6.29 6.05 7.46
CA SER A 104 -5.41 7.08 8.02
C SER A 104 -4.47 7.57 6.91
N ILE A 105 -4.69 8.78 6.40
CA ILE A 105 -3.88 9.37 5.34
C ILE A 105 -3.27 10.70 5.80
N PRO A 106 -2.09 11.10 5.29
CA PRO A 106 -1.61 12.45 5.52
C PRO A 106 -2.62 13.51 5.08
N ARG A 107 -2.76 14.59 5.85
CA ARG A 107 -3.70 15.64 5.51
C ARG A 107 -3.33 16.29 4.17
N GLY A 108 -4.32 16.45 3.30
CA GLY A 108 -4.14 17.09 1.99
C GLY A 108 -3.60 16.16 0.89
N THR A 109 -3.51 14.84 1.14
CA THR A 109 -3.00 13.87 0.15
C THR A 109 -3.88 13.69 -1.06
N LEU A 110 -5.20 13.81 -0.88
CA LEU A 110 -6.15 13.51 -1.94
C LEU A 110 -6.47 14.79 -2.71
N PRO A 111 -6.30 14.79 -4.04
CA PRO A 111 -6.66 15.92 -4.87
C PRO A 111 -8.15 16.27 -4.73
N THR A 112 -8.43 17.55 -4.49
CA THR A 112 -9.78 18.10 -4.53
C THR A 112 -10.23 18.20 -6.00
N TYR A 113 -10.68 17.08 -6.57
CA TYR A 113 -11.19 17.04 -7.95
C TYR A 113 -12.55 17.78 -8.04
N GLY A 114 -12.53 19.05 -8.41
CA GLY A 114 -13.75 19.84 -8.68
C GLY A 114 -14.74 19.93 -7.51
N ASN A 115 -16.00 20.32 -7.81
CA ASN A 115 -17.04 20.54 -6.80
C ASN A 115 -17.18 19.35 -5.82
N SER A 116 -17.04 19.67 -4.54
CA SER A 116 -16.32 18.93 -3.51
C SER A 116 -17.07 17.80 -2.79
N ASN A 117 -17.87 16.99 -3.50
CA ASN A 117 -18.72 15.95 -2.87
C ASN A 117 -18.31 14.49 -3.19
N LEU A 118 -17.15 14.25 -3.80
CA LEU A 118 -16.69 12.89 -4.08
C LEU A 118 -16.24 12.18 -2.80
N SER A 119 -16.66 10.93 -2.62
CA SER A 119 -16.11 10.06 -1.58
C SER A 119 -14.64 9.75 -1.82
N VAL A 120 -13.89 9.40 -0.77
CA VAL A 120 -12.47 9.01 -0.90
C VAL A 120 -12.28 7.86 -1.88
N THR A 121 -13.20 6.88 -1.89
CA THR A 121 -13.19 5.78 -2.85
C THR A 121 -13.25 6.28 -4.29
N GLN A 122 -14.16 7.22 -4.60
CA GLN A 122 -14.27 7.80 -5.94
C GLN A 122 -13.03 8.62 -6.31
N GLN A 123 -12.45 9.35 -5.37
CA GLN A 123 -11.21 10.09 -5.62
C GLN A 123 -10.05 9.15 -5.98
N LEU A 124 -9.92 8.03 -5.26
CA LEU A 124 -8.93 6.99 -5.60
C LEU A 124 -9.23 6.30 -6.93
N GLU A 125 -10.50 6.09 -7.24
CA GLU A 125 -10.92 5.53 -8.53
C GLU A 125 -10.48 6.45 -9.69
N TYR A 126 -10.71 7.76 -9.58
CA TYR A 126 -10.29 8.73 -10.58
C TYR A 126 -8.77 8.84 -10.69
N GLU A 127 -8.07 8.84 -9.55
CA GLU A 127 -6.60 8.85 -9.53
C GLU A 127 -6.02 7.61 -10.21
N MET A 128 -6.55 6.43 -9.90
CA MET A 128 -6.11 5.19 -10.53
C MET A 128 -6.44 5.18 -12.02
N LEU A 129 -7.60 5.71 -12.41
CA LEU A 129 -8.00 5.83 -13.81
C LEU A 129 -7.08 6.80 -14.57
N SER A 130 -6.68 7.93 -13.99
CA SER A 130 -5.81 8.92 -14.63
C SER A 130 -4.39 8.37 -14.85
N LEU A 131 -3.90 7.53 -13.92
CA LEU A 131 -2.56 6.94 -13.99
C LEU A 131 -2.48 5.69 -14.86
N THR A 132 -3.55 4.88 -14.89
CA THR A 132 -3.52 3.56 -15.56
C THR A 132 -4.35 3.50 -16.83
N GLY A 133 -5.22 4.49 -17.07
CA GLY A 133 -6.17 4.50 -18.18
C GLY A 133 -7.30 3.47 -18.07
N VAL A 134 -7.32 2.63 -17.03
CA VAL A 134 -8.27 1.52 -16.90
C VAL A 134 -8.90 1.49 -15.50
N ARG A 135 -10.22 1.36 -15.45
CA ARG A 135 -10.93 1.07 -14.19
C ARG A 135 -10.72 -0.39 -13.81
N ASN A 136 -10.19 -0.64 -12.62
CA ASN A 136 -9.99 -1.99 -12.11
C ASN A 136 -10.44 -2.10 -10.64
N ASP A 137 -11.69 -2.50 -10.42
CA ASP A 137 -12.29 -2.56 -9.09
C ASP A 137 -11.55 -3.53 -8.15
N ALA A 138 -10.92 -4.58 -8.69
CA ALA A 138 -10.14 -5.53 -7.90
C ALA A 138 -8.86 -4.88 -7.35
N LYS A 139 -8.08 -4.18 -8.20
CA LYS A 139 -6.90 -3.41 -7.78
C LYS A 139 -7.28 -2.29 -6.81
N LEU A 140 -8.38 -1.57 -7.07
CA LEU A 140 -8.89 -0.55 -6.15
C LEU A 140 -9.26 -1.15 -4.80
N CYS A 141 -9.91 -2.31 -4.77
CA CYS A 141 -10.23 -3.03 -3.54
C CYS A 141 -8.95 -3.39 -2.75
N VAL A 142 -7.94 -3.94 -3.41
CA VAL A 142 -6.65 -4.25 -2.78
C VAL A 142 -5.98 -2.99 -2.22
N LEU A 143 -5.97 -1.89 -2.98
CA LEU A 143 -5.41 -0.62 -2.53
C LEU A 143 -6.11 -0.13 -1.26
N ILE A 144 -7.44 -0.09 -1.24
CA ILE A 144 -8.23 0.35 -0.09
C ILE A 144 -7.93 -0.51 1.15
N LEU A 145 -7.92 -1.84 0.98
CA LEU A 145 -7.63 -2.77 2.07
C LEU A 145 -6.19 -2.65 2.59
N ALA A 146 -5.22 -2.42 1.69
CA ALA A 146 -3.84 -2.13 2.07
C ALA A 146 -3.71 -0.84 2.87
N MET A 147 -4.40 0.22 2.45
CA MET A 147 -4.42 1.50 3.16
C MET A 147 -5.06 1.39 4.55
N CYS A 148 -5.94 0.41 4.76
CA CYS A 148 -6.53 0.09 6.06
C CYS A 148 -5.68 -0.85 6.93
N ASP A 149 -4.45 -1.21 6.51
CA ASP A 149 -3.56 -2.17 7.19
C ASP A 149 -4.17 -3.59 7.34
N TRP A 150 -5.03 -4.01 6.41
CA TRP A 150 -5.60 -5.37 6.44
C TRP A 150 -4.65 -6.37 5.78
N LYS A 151 -4.56 -7.58 6.35
CA LYS A 151 -3.85 -8.68 5.70
C LYS A 151 -4.72 -9.22 4.58
N MET A 152 -4.12 -9.53 3.44
CA MET A 152 -4.84 -10.02 2.28
C MET A 152 -4.18 -11.28 1.71
N GLU A 153 -5.04 -12.20 1.28
CA GLU A 153 -4.70 -13.35 0.44
C GLU A 153 -5.48 -13.20 -0.87
N MET A 154 -4.78 -13.19 -2.00
CA MET A 154 -5.38 -13.01 -3.33
C MET A 154 -5.27 -14.31 -4.11
N LYS A 155 -6.36 -14.72 -4.74
CA LYS A 155 -6.42 -15.89 -5.60
C LYS A 155 -7.10 -15.53 -6.91
N GLU A 156 -6.49 -15.93 -8.02
CA GLU A 156 -7.01 -15.69 -9.37
C GLU A 156 -7.28 -17.04 -10.04
N GLU A 157 -8.54 -17.32 -10.37
CA GLU A 157 -8.97 -18.55 -11.03
C GLU A 157 -10.11 -18.26 -12.00
N ASN A 158 -10.08 -18.86 -13.19
CA ASN A 158 -11.17 -18.75 -14.17
C ASN A 158 -11.61 -17.30 -14.47
N LYS A 159 -10.65 -16.37 -14.62
CA LYS A 159 -10.90 -14.93 -14.80
C LYS A 159 -11.70 -14.30 -13.66
N LYS A 160 -11.58 -14.84 -12.45
CA LYS A 160 -12.15 -14.27 -11.22
C LYS A 160 -11.05 -14.05 -10.21
N MET A 161 -11.05 -12.87 -9.61
CA MET A 161 -10.19 -12.54 -8.48
C MET A 161 -10.98 -12.66 -7.19
N THR A 162 -10.51 -13.51 -6.29
CA THR A 162 -11.00 -13.61 -4.92
C THR A 162 -9.96 -13.01 -3.99
N ILE A 163 -10.39 -12.05 -3.17
CA ILE A 163 -9.57 -11.42 -2.14
C ILE A 163 -10.16 -11.82 -0.80
N LYS A 164 -9.38 -12.56 -0.02
CA LYS A 164 -9.67 -12.82 1.39
C LYS A 164 -8.91 -11.80 2.21
N ALA A 165 -9.63 -10.94 2.90
CA ALA A 165 -9.06 -9.91 3.73
C ALA A 165 -9.33 -10.22 5.21
N THR A 166 -8.29 -10.16 6.02
CA THR A 166 -8.34 -10.39 7.46
C THR A 166 -8.07 -9.07 8.18
N GLU A 167 -9.10 -8.62 8.87
CA GLU A 167 -9.05 -7.44 9.72
C GLU A 167 -8.55 -7.81 11.11
N TYR A 168 -7.61 -7.02 11.62
CA TYR A 168 -7.10 -7.15 12.99
C TYR A 168 -7.66 -6.03 13.85
N TYR A 169 -8.46 -6.36 14.85
CA TYR A 169 -8.80 -5.43 15.93
C TYR A 169 -7.91 -5.69 17.15
N GLY A 170 -7.31 -4.62 17.68
CA GLY A 170 -6.53 -4.65 18.91
C GLY A 170 -5.51 -3.50 18.99
N ASN A 171 -5.14 -3.12 20.22
CA ASN A 171 -3.98 -2.25 20.43
C ASN A 171 -2.69 -3.01 20.09
N TYR A 172 -1.59 -2.29 19.87
CA TYR A 172 -0.27 -2.82 19.46
C TYR A 172 0.22 -4.05 20.25
N LEU A 173 -0.31 -4.30 21.45
CA LEU A 173 0.07 -5.37 22.37
C LEU A 173 -0.90 -6.59 22.39
N SER A 174 -2.08 -6.50 21.77
CA SER A 174 -3.13 -7.52 21.89
C SER A 174 -4.09 -7.54 20.69
N LYS A 175 -3.71 -8.19 19.59
CA LYS A 175 -4.59 -8.42 18.42
C LYS A 175 -5.41 -9.70 18.66
N PHE A 176 -6.69 -9.59 19.00
CA PHE A 176 -7.51 -10.76 19.40
C PHE A 176 -8.85 -10.92 18.70
N VAL A 177 -9.17 -10.14 17.67
CA VAL A 177 -10.37 -10.42 16.86
C VAL A 177 -10.00 -10.46 15.38
N PHE A 178 -10.27 -11.61 14.78
CA PHE A 178 -10.10 -11.88 13.35
C PHE A 178 -11.47 -11.83 12.69
N ARG A 179 -11.69 -10.84 11.83
CA ARG A 179 -12.82 -10.89 10.90
C ARG A 179 -12.28 -11.15 9.51
N ASN A 180 -12.77 -12.22 8.88
CA ASN A 180 -12.46 -12.54 7.49
C ASN A 180 -13.56 -12.00 6.59
N CYS A 181 -13.16 -11.33 5.52
CA CYS A 181 -14.04 -10.81 4.49
C CYS A 181 -13.60 -11.37 3.14
N TYR A 182 -14.55 -11.71 2.29
CA TYR A 182 -14.29 -12.24 0.96
C TYR A 182 -14.86 -11.27 -0.07
N TYR A 183 -14.01 -10.87 -1.01
CA TYR A 183 -14.37 -10.02 -2.13
C TYR A 183 -14.17 -10.80 -3.41
N HIS A 184 -15.11 -10.67 -4.34
CA HIS A 184 -15.09 -11.38 -5.62
C HIS A 184 -15.26 -10.39 -6.75
N PHE A 185 -14.35 -10.45 -7.72
CA PHE A 185 -14.35 -9.59 -8.90
C PHE A 185 -14.20 -10.44 -10.15
N ASP A 186 -14.97 -10.11 -11.17
CA ASP A 186 -14.74 -10.63 -12.52
C ASP A 186 -13.60 -9.84 -13.15
N LEU A 187 -12.60 -10.55 -13.69
CA LEU A 187 -11.49 -9.96 -14.42
C LEU A 187 -11.88 -9.91 -15.90
N TYR A 188 -12.34 -8.73 -16.34
CA TYR A 188 -12.56 -8.46 -17.75
C TYR A 188 -11.22 -8.09 -18.39
N CYS A 189 -10.89 -8.80 -19.49
CA CYS A 189 -9.74 -8.48 -20.34
C CYS A 189 -10.06 -7.29 -21.24
#